data_AF-A0A293LA12-F1
#
_entry.id   AF-A0A293LA12-F1
#
_cell.length_a   1.000
_cell.length_b   1.000
_cell.length_c   1.000
_cell.angle_alpha   90.00
_cell.angle_beta   90.00
_cell.angle_gamma   90.00
#
_symmetry.space_group_name_H-M   'P 1'
#
loop_
_entity.id
_entity.type
_entity.pdbx_description
1 polymer ?
#
loop_
_entity_poly.entity_id
_entity_poly.type
_entity_poly.pdbx_seq_one_letter_code
_entity_poly.pdbx_strand_id
1 'polypeptide(L)' 'MMELNEQLVGEGKNVDVARRLLDEVHKSLKTLSEEMTAAFERNELDEACLALAKIKYFRNVEDKIKEELGNDA' A
#
# COMPACT_ATOMS: atom_id res chain seq x y z
N MET A 1 9.20 4.55 0.55
CA MET A 1 8.93 3.49 -0.45
C MET A 1 9.85 2.29 -0.25
N MET A 2 11.18 2.42 -0.29
CA MET A 2 12.10 1.27 -0.08
C MET A 2 11.87 0.50 1.23
N GLU A 3 11.63 1.19 2.34
CA GLU A 3 11.51 0.60 3.68
C GLU A 3 10.45 -0.52 3.79
N LEU A 4 9.26 -0.32 3.22
CA LEU A 4 8.20 -1.34 3.22
C LEU A 4 8.57 -2.57 2.39
N ASN A 5 9.28 -2.36 1.27
CA ASN A 5 9.73 -3.44 0.39
C ASN A 5 10.88 -4.23 1.05
N GLU A 6 11.78 -3.56 1.78
CA GLU A 6 12.87 -4.18 2.53
C GLU A 6 12.35 -4.99 3.73
N GLN A 7 11.38 -4.46 4.47
CA GLN A 7 10.70 -5.19 5.55
C GLN A 7 9.99 -6.44 5.03
N LEU A 8 9.35 -6.36 3.86
CA LEU A 8 8.71 -7.52 3.24
C LEU A 8 9.72 -8.63 2.89
N VAL A 9 10.85 -8.27 2.28
CA VAL A 9 11.87 -9.25 1.86
C VAL A 9 12.59 -9.87 3.06
N GLY A 10 12.80 -9.11 4.14
CA GLY A 10 13.53 -9.56 5.33
C GLY A 10 12.66 -10.33 6.34
N GLU A 11 11.46 -9.82 6.63
CA GLU A 11 10.62 -10.30 7.73
C GLU A 11 9.22 -10.76 7.28
N GLY A 12 8.87 -10.60 6.00
CA GLY A 12 7.53 -10.87 5.45
C GLY A 12 7.11 -12.34 5.45
N LYS A 13 8.01 -13.28 5.76
CA LYS A 13 7.69 -14.70 5.99
C LYS A 13 7.13 -14.97 7.39
N ASN A 14 7.22 -14.00 8.29
CA ASN A 14 6.53 -14.08 9.57
C ASN A 14 5.10 -13.58 9.37
N VAL A 15 4.13 -14.48 9.52
CA VAL A 15 2.70 -14.20 9.37
C VAL A 15 2.24 -12.98 10.18
N ASP A 16 2.75 -12.79 11.41
CA ASP A 16 2.40 -11.65 12.25
C ASP A 16 3.00 -10.33 11.74
N VAL A 17 4.16 -10.39 11.09
CA VAL A 17 4.78 -9.22 10.43
C VAL A 17 4.03 -8.90 9.15
N ALA A 18 3.79 -9.90 8.29
CA ALA A 18 3.03 -9.73 7.05
C ALA A 18 1.63 -9.17 7.30
N ARG A 19 0.93 -9.62 8.35
CA ARG A 19 -0.39 -9.11 8.71
C ARG A 19 -0.35 -7.65 9.18
N ARG A 20 0.66 -7.28 9.99
CA ARG A 20 0.85 -5.87 10.39
C ARG A 20 1.17 -4.97 9.20
N LEU A 21 2.04 -5.42 8.30
CA LEU A 21 2.35 -4.69 7.06
C LEU A 21 1.10 -4.53 6.19
N LEU A 22 0.24 -5.56 6.09
CA LEU A 22 -1.01 -5.49 5.36
C LEU A 22 -1.95 -4.42 5.93
N ASP A 23 -2.10 -4.37 7.25
CA ASP A 23 -2.92 -3.36 7.94
C ASP A 23 -2.38 -1.94 7.68
N GLU A 24 -1.06 -1.74 7.69
CA GLU A 24 -0.43 -0.46 7.37
C GLU A 24 -0.65 -0.04 5.91
N VAL A 25 -0.55 -0.99 4.97
CA VAL A 25 -0.85 -0.77 3.56
C VAL A 25 -2.32 -0.37 3.36
N HIS A 26 -3.26 -1.04 4.05
CA HIS A 26 -4.69 -0.71 3.97
C HIS A 26 -5.00 0.67 4.53
N LYS A 27 -4.39 1.05 5.67
CA LYS A 27 -4.52 2.42 6.22
C LYS A 27 -4.00 3.45 5.21
N SER A 28 -2.83 3.21 4.63
CA SER A 28 -2.23 4.10 3.63
C SER A 28 -3.09 4.24 2.37
N LEU A 29 -3.67 3.13 1.87
CA LEU A 29 -4.59 3.14 0.73
C LEU A 29 -5.86 3.94 1.01
N LYS A 30 -6.41 3.83 2.24
CA LYS A 30 -7.58 4.62 2.66
C LYS A 30 -7.26 6.11 2.64
N THR A 31 -6.18 6.52 3.30
CA THR A 31 -5.76 7.93 3.34
C THR A 31 -5.50 8.49 1.94
N LEU A 32 -4.78 7.76 1.09
CA LEU A 32 -4.52 8.21 -0.28
C LEU A 32 -5.79 8.32 -1.13
N SER A 33 -6.79 7.45 -0.89
CA SER A 33 -8.09 7.55 -1.59
C SER A 33 -8.88 8.79 -1.16
N GLU A 34 -8.84 9.13 0.13
CA GLU A 34 -9.43 10.36 0.66
C GLU A 34 -8.71 11.60 0.10
N GLU A 35 -7.38 11.61 0.08
CA GLU A 35 -6.58 12.68 -0.54
C GLU A 35 -6.88 12.86 -2.03
N MET A 36 -6.93 11.75 -2.79
CA MET A 36 -7.25 11.77 -4.21
C MET A 36 -8.66 12.31 -4.48
N THR A 37 -9.64 11.91 -3.65
CA THR A 37 -11.02 12.42 -3.75
C THR A 37 -11.07 13.92 -3.51
N ALA A 38 -10.41 14.39 -2.45
CA ALA A 38 -10.35 15.81 -2.12
C ALA A 38 -9.64 16.65 -3.20
N ALA A 39 -8.62 16.09 -3.87
CA ALA A 39 -7.96 16.73 -5.01
C ALA A 39 -8.91 16.86 -6.21
N PHE A 40 -9.68 15.81 -6.54
CA PHE A 40 -10.71 15.89 -7.58
C PHE A 40 -11.78 16.94 -7.28
N GLU A 41 -12.24 17.04 -6.03
CA GLU A 41 -13.22 18.05 -5.61
C GLU A 41 -12.71 19.50 -5.80
N ARG A 42 -11.39 19.70 -5.70
CA ARG A 42 -10.74 21.00 -5.93
C ARG A 42 -10.28 21.22 -7.38
N ASN A 43 -10.55 20.29 -8.30
CA ASN A 43 -10.00 20.26 -9.67
C ASN A 43 -8.46 20.27 -9.72
N GLU A 44 -7.81 19.78 -8.69
CA GLU A 44 -6.36 19.64 -8.54
C GLU A 44 -5.89 18.32 -9.18
N LEU A 45 -5.84 18.28 -10.52
CA LEU A 45 -5.60 17.06 -11.28
C LEU A 45 -4.18 16.51 -11.10
N ASP A 46 -3.18 17.37 -10.90
CA ASP A 46 -1.79 16.95 -10.69
C ASP A 46 -1.65 16.25 -9.33
N GLU A 47 -2.27 16.78 -8.29
CA GLU A 47 -2.34 16.20 -6.95
C GLU A 47 -3.08 14.86 -6.96
N ALA A 48 -4.20 14.77 -7.70
CA ALA A 48 -4.93 13.52 -7.89
C ALA A 48 -4.06 12.45 -8.58
N CYS A 49 -3.30 12.84 -9.61
CA CYS A 49 -2.37 11.93 -10.30
C CYS A 49 -1.25 11.45 -9.38
N LEU A 50 -0.70 12.32 -8.53
CA LEU A 50 0.32 11.96 -7.54
C LEU A 50 -0.23 10.95 -6.51
N ALA A 51 -1.44 11.16 -6.01
CA ALA A 51 -2.10 10.22 -5.11
C ALA A 51 -2.34 8.86 -5.80
N LEU A 52 -2.82 8.85 -7.05
CA LEU A 52 -3.02 7.65 -7.83
C LEU A 52 -1.72 6.84 -8.04
N ALA A 53 -0.61 7.52 -8.33
CA ALA A 53 0.69 6.86 -8.49
C ALA A 53 1.13 6.14 -7.20
N LYS A 54 0.90 6.76 -6.04
CA LYS A 54 1.16 6.14 -4.73
C LYS A 54 0.22 4.96 -4.48
N ILE A 55 -1.07 5.09 -4.80
CA ILE A 55 -2.07 4.00 -4.67
C ILE A 55 -1.60 2.78 -5.48
N LYS A 56 -1.18 2.98 -6.74
CA LYS A 56 -0.67 1.88 -7.58
C LYS A 56 0.51 1.15 -6.94
N TYR A 57 1.44 1.90 -6.34
CA TYR A 57 2.55 1.29 -5.60
C TYR A 57 2.06 0.44 -4.43
N PHE A 58 1.18 0.98 -3.58
CA PHE A 58 0.70 0.26 -2.40
C PHE A 58 -0.11 -0.98 -2.77
N ARG A 59 -0.84 -0.98 -3.89
CA ARG A 59 -1.48 -2.19 -4.42
C ARG A 59 -0.48 -3.27 -4.81
N ASN A 60 0.63 -2.91 -5.46
CA ASN A 60 1.69 -3.88 -5.76
C ASN A 60 2.32 -4.47 -4.48
N VAL A 61 2.44 -3.68 -3.41
CA VAL A 61 2.93 -4.18 -2.11
C VAL A 61 1.90 -5.09 -1.45
N GLU A 62 0.62 -4.71 -1.48
CA GLU A 62 -0.49 -5.51 -0.98
C GLU A 62 -0.53 -6.90 -1.64
N ASP A 63 -0.39 -6.95 -2.97
CA ASP A 63 -0.41 -8.20 -3.73
C ASP A 63 0.77 -9.10 -3.33
N LYS A 64 1.98 -8.55 -3.20
CA LYS A 64 3.14 -9.30 -2.71
C LYS A 64 2.96 -9.84 -1.29
N ILE A 65 2.39 -9.05 -0.37
CA ILE A 65 2.10 -9.52 1.00
C ILE A 65 1.13 -10.71 0.96
N LYS A 66 0.09 -10.63 0.12
CA LYS A 66 -0.90 -11.71 -0.03
C LYS A 66 -0.31 -12.96 -0.66
N GLU A 67 0.60 -12.82 -1.62
CA GLU A 67 1.33 -13.95 -2.20
C GLU A 67 2.15 -14.69 -1.13
N GLU A 68 2.91 -13.96 -0.30
CA GLU A 68 3.68 -14.57 0.79
C GLU A 68 2.78 -15.24 1.84
N LEU A 69 1.66 -14.60 2.23
CA LEU A 69 0.68 -15.18 3.17
C LEU A 69 -0.07 -16.40 2.60
N GLY A 70 -0.30 -16.45 1.29
CA GLY A 70 -0.99 -17.54 0.61
C GLY A 70 -0.11 -18.75 0.31
N ASN A 71 1.21 -18.57 0.25
CA ASN A 71 2.19 -19.66 0.08
C ASN A 71 2.44 -20.45 1.38
N ASP A 72 1.98 -19.96 2.53
CA ASP A 72 2.07 -20.61 3.85
C ASP A 72 0.79 -21.38 4.26
N ALA A 73 -0.23 -21.45 3.39
CA ALA A 73 -1.50 -22.17 3.62
C ALA A 73 -1.51 -23.58 3.03
#